data_AF-A0A6P2BGC3-F1
#
_entry.id   AF-A0A6P2BGC3-F1
#
_cell.length_a   1.000
_cell.length_b   1.000
_cell.length_c   1.000
_cell.angle_alpha   90.00
_cell.angle_beta   90.00
_cell.angle_gamma   90.00
#
_symmetry.space_group_name_H-M   'P 1'
#
loop_
_entity.id
_entity.type
_entity.pdbx_description
1 polymer ?
#
loop_
_entity_poly.entity_id
_entity_poly.type
_entity_poly.pdbx_seq_one_letter_code
_entity_poly.pdbx_strand_id
1 'polypeptide(L)'
;MFGLSLTELLVILAIVLLLFGTKKLKNLGSDLGGAIKGFRTAMTEEEKAAEAEKNGEAPYIEGESRRETHDVEKPKSGVGSESKH
;
A
#
# COMPACT_ATOMS: atom_id res chain seq x y z
N MET A 1 -12.35 25.19 25.03
CA MET A 1 -11.56 23.95 24.87
C MET A 1 -11.24 23.82 23.39
N PHE A 2 -9.95 23.82 23.02
CA PHE A 2 -9.50 23.71 21.63
C PHE A 2 -9.84 22.30 21.12
N GLY A 3 -11.00 22.15 20.48
CA GLY A 3 -11.31 20.93 19.73
C GLY A 3 -10.54 21.00 18.43
N LEU A 4 -9.58 20.10 18.24
CA LEU A 4 -8.89 19.96 16.95
C LEU A 4 -9.94 19.53 15.92
N SER A 5 -10.44 20.49 15.17
CA SER A 5 -11.33 20.25 14.04
C SER A 5 -10.56 19.58 12.91
N LEU A 6 -11.26 18.82 12.07
CA LEU A 6 -10.69 18.25 10.85
C LEU A 6 -10.03 19.33 9.98
N THR A 7 -10.60 20.54 9.95
CA THR A 7 -10.06 21.67 9.19
C THR A 7 -8.73 22.15 9.75
N GLU A 8 -8.57 22.29 11.06
CA GLU A 8 -7.28 22.70 11.63
C GLU A 8 -6.21 21.62 11.43
N LEU A 9 -6.57 20.34 11.52
CA LEU A 9 -5.64 19.25 11.24
C LEU A 9 -5.11 19.31 9.79
N LEU A 10 -5.98 19.60 8.81
CA LEU A 10 -5.58 19.76 7.41
C LEU A 10 -4.66 20.96 7.20
N VAL A 11 -4.92 22.09 7.86
CA VAL A 11 -4.05 23.28 7.77
C VAL A 11 -2.66 22.99 8.35
N ILE A 12 -2.61 22.33 9.51
CA ILE A 12 -1.34 21.93 10.13
C ILE A 12 -0.59 20.94 9.23
N LEU A 13 -1.28 19.94 8.69
CA LEU A 13 -0.71 18.97 7.75
C LEU A 13 -0.13 19.64 6.51
N ALA A 14 -0.84 20.63 5.95
CA ALA A 14 -0.36 21.39 4.79
C ALA A 14 0.95 22.13 5.10
N ILE A 15 1.06 22.77 6.28
CA ILE A 15 2.30 23.44 6.70
C ILE A 15 3.44 22.42 6.85
N VAL A 16 3.20 21.29 7.51
CA VAL A 16 4.19 20.21 7.65
C VAL A 16 4.66 19.70 6.29
N LEU A 17 3.74 19.50 5.34
CA LEU A 17 4.07 19.08 3.97
C LEU A 17 4.93 20.10 3.23
N LEU A 18 4.73 21.40 3.45
CA LEU A 18 5.55 22.45 2.87
C LEU A 18 6.95 22.51 3.49
N LEU A 19 7.07 22.31 4.81
CA LEU A 19 8.35 22.33 5.52
C LEU A 19 9.22 21.11 5.19
N PHE A 20 8.63 19.92 5.24
CA PHE A 20 9.35 18.66 5.03
C PHE A 20 9.41 18.25 3.55
N GLY A 21 8.50 18.78 2.73
CA GLY A 21 8.29 18.37 1.35
C GLY A 21 7.60 17.00 1.24
N THR A 22 6.84 16.81 0.15
CA THR A 22 6.11 15.56 -0.12
C THR A 22 7.04 14.36 -0.36
N LYS A 23 8.28 14.59 -0.82
CA LYS A 23 9.24 13.52 -1.14
C LYS A 23 9.70 12.75 0.11
N LYS A 24 9.98 13.47 1.21
CA LYS A 24 10.36 12.87 2.50
C LYS A 24 9.17 12.15 3.11
N LEU A 25 7.99 12.78 3.09
CA LEU A 25 6.76 12.18 3.61
C LEU A 25 6.33 10.92 2.85
N LYS A 26 6.53 10.88 1.52
CA LYS A 26 6.24 9.68 0.71
C LYS A 26 7.12 8.49 1.09
N ASN A 27 8.43 8.73 1.23
CA ASN A 27 9.35 7.65 1.56
C ASN A 27 9.07 7.11 2.96
N LEU A 28 8.93 8.00 3.95
CA LEU A 28 8.63 7.61 5.33
C LEU A 28 7.22 7.02 5.48
N GLY A 29 6.24 7.55 4.75
CA GLY A 29 4.86 7.08 4.74
C GLY A 29 4.70 5.72 4.07
N SER A 30 5.52 5.36 3.09
CA SER A 30 5.55 4.03 2.50
C SER A 30 6.00 2.97 3.52
N ASP A 31 7.07 3.28 4.27
CA ASP A 31 7.64 2.37 5.27
C ASP A 31 6.67 2.19 6.45
N LEU A 32 6.16 3.29 6.99
CA LEU A 32 5.18 3.28 8.09
C LEU A 32 3.85 2.65 7.64
N GLY A 33 3.39 2.96 6.42
CA GLY A 33 2.16 2.42 5.86
C GLY A 33 2.23 0.90 5.64
N GLY A 34 3.39 0.39 5.22
CA GLY A 34 3.65 -1.04 5.12
C GLY A 34 3.56 -1.74 6.47
N ALA A 35 4.22 -1.19 7.49
CA ALA A 35 4.19 -1.74 8.85
C ALA A 35 2.78 -1.74 9.46
N ILE A 36 2.04 -0.62 9.33
CA ILE A 36 0.67 -0.51 9.83
C ILE A 36 -0.28 -1.46 9.08
N LYS A 37 -0.09 -1.64 7.76
CA LYS A 37 -0.89 -2.59 6.99
C LYS A 37 -0.69 -4.03 7.49
N GLY A 38 0.56 -4.45 7.68
CA GLY A 38 0.87 -5.78 8.21
C GLY A 38 0.28 -5.99 9.61
N PHE A 39 0.40 -4.99 10.49
CA PHE A 39 -0.19 -5.02 11.82
C PHE A 39 -1.72 -5.17 11.77
N ARG A 40 -2.40 -4.38 10.93
CA ARG A 40 -3.86 -4.46 10.77
C ARG A 40 -4.29 -5.84 10.27
N THR A 41 -3.59 -6.38 9.26
CA THR A 41 -3.88 -7.72 8.72
C THR A 41 -3.72 -8.79 9.79
N ALA A 42 -2.62 -8.78 10.54
CA ALA A 42 -2.38 -9.76 11.61
C ALA A 42 -3.45 -9.70 12.71
N MET A 43 -3.84 -8.49 13.14
CA MET A 43 -4.90 -8.32 14.14
C MET A 43 -6.25 -8.85 13.63
N THR A 44 -6.61 -8.56 12.38
CA THR A 44 -7.86 -9.07 11.79
C THR A 44 -7.84 -10.59 11.59
N GLU A 45 -6.69 -11.17 11.25
CA GLU A 45 -6.53 -12.63 11.14
C GLU A 45 -6.62 -13.31 12.51
N GLU A 46 -6.06 -12.72 13.57
CA GLU A 46 -6.16 -13.19 14.94
C GLU A 46 -7.60 -13.12 15.47
N GLU A 47 -8.31 -12.01 15.22
CA GLU A 47 -9.73 -11.87 15.54
C GLU A 47 -10.58 -12.94 14.82
N LYS A 48 -10.33 -13.17 13.53
CA LYS A 48 -11.04 -14.19 12.74
C LYS A 48 -10.72 -15.61 13.20
N ALA A 49 -9.48 -15.89 13.62
CA ALA A 49 -9.09 -17.18 14.19
C ALA A 49 -9.75 -17.42 15.56
N ALA A 50 -9.84 -16.38 16.40
CA ALA A 50 -10.53 -16.44 17.68
C ALA A 50 -12.06 -16.63 17.52
N GLU A 51 -12.66 -16.09 16.46
CA GLU A 51 -14.07 -16.34 16.12
C GLU A 51 -14.30 -17.76 15.57
N ALA A 52 -13.39 -18.29 14.74
CA ALA A 52 -13.47 -19.64 14.20
C ALA A 52 -13.35 -20.73 15.29
N GLU A 53 -12.49 -20.51 16.29
CA GLU A 53 -12.37 -21.42 17.45
C GLU A 53 -13.67 -21.49 18.28
N LYS A 54 -14.47 -20.42 18.25
CA LYS A 54 -15.74 -20.33 18.96
C LYS A 54 -16.93 -20.98 18.22
N ASN A 55 -16.81 -21.21 16.90
CA ASN A 55 -17.93 -21.69 16.08
C ASN A 55 -17.63 -22.95 15.24
N GLY A 56 -16.47 -23.60 15.42
CA GLY A 56 -16.22 -24.96 14.92
C GLY A 56 -16.10 -25.11 13.39
N GLU A 57 -15.91 -24.03 12.64
CA GLU A 57 -15.78 -24.07 11.18
C GLU A 57 -14.37 -23.61 10.76
N ALA A 58 -13.66 -24.47 10.03
CA ALA A 58 -12.26 -24.27 9.67
C ALA A 58 -12.08 -23.07 8.71
N PRO A 59 -11.14 -22.14 8.97
CA PRO A 59 -11.00 -20.95 8.15
C PRO A 59 -10.32 -21.27 6.81
N TYR A 60 -11.01 -20.99 5.71
CA TYR A 60 -10.43 -20.90 4.36
C TYR A 60 -9.61 -19.60 4.27
N ILE A 61 -8.30 -19.70 3.99
CA ILE A 61 -7.40 -18.55 3.83
C ILE A 61 -7.27 -18.24 2.33
N GLU A 62 -7.87 -17.13 1.91
CA GLU A 62 -7.75 -16.61 0.54
C GLU A 62 -6.61 -15.57 0.51
N GLY A 63 -5.45 -15.98 0.00
CA GLY A 63 -4.28 -15.13 -0.17
C GLY A 63 -4.42 -14.24 -1.40
N GLU A 64 -4.88 -13.00 -1.22
CA GLU A 64 -4.99 -12.03 -2.31
C GLU A 64 -3.60 -11.43 -2.65
N SER A 65 -2.88 -12.07 -3.56
CA SER A 65 -1.71 -11.48 -4.23
C SER A 65 -2.15 -10.74 -5.50
N ARG A 66 -2.60 -9.49 -5.35
CA ARG A 66 -2.70 -8.56 -6.48
C ARG A 66 -1.86 -7.32 -6.21
N ARG A 67 -0.65 -7.33 -6.78
CA ARG A 67 0.03 -6.11 -7.25
C ARG A 67 0.65 -6.42 -8.60
N GLU A 68 -0.12 -6.18 -9.65
CA GLU A 68 0.45 -5.81 -10.95
C GLU A 68 1.10 -4.45 -10.78
N THR A 69 2.43 -4.40 -10.77
CA THR A 69 3.16 -3.17 -11.11
C THR A 69 3.66 -3.33 -12.53
N HIS A 70 2.96 -2.59 -13.38
CA HIS A 70 3.16 -2.38 -14.79
C HIS A 70 4.52 -1.73 -15.05
N ASP A 71 5.51 -2.51 -15.50
CA ASP A 71 6.70 -2.02 -16.20
C ASP A 71 7.07 -3.05 -17.28
N VAL A 72 6.27 -3.09 -18.35
CA VAL A 72 6.69 -3.72 -19.61
C VAL A 72 7.53 -2.70 -20.36
N GLU A 73 8.83 -2.90 -20.21
CA GLU A 73 9.89 -2.63 -21.16
C GLU A 73 9.40 -2.37 -22.60
N LYS A 74 9.84 -1.26 -23.19
CA LYS A 74 9.50 -0.85 -24.56
C LYS A 74 10.55 -1.39 -25.54
N PRO A 75 10.34 -2.51 -26.26
CA PRO A 75 11.19 -2.82 -27.41
C PRO A 75 10.68 -2.07 -28.65
N LYS A 76 11.54 -1.19 -29.19
CA LYS A 76 11.35 -0.64 -30.53
C LYS A 76 11.57 -1.76 -31.56
N SER A 77 10.53 -2.11 -32.30
CA SER A 77 10.60 -2.96 -33.48
C SER A 77 11.35 -2.24 -34.61
N GLY A 78 12.64 -2.50 -34.74
CA GLY A 78 13.43 -2.25 -35.94
C GLY A 78 13.72 -3.58 -36.62
N VAL A 79 12.80 -4.07 -37.44
CA VAL A 79 13.03 -5.25 -38.29
C VAL A 79 13.79 -4.79 -39.52
N GLY A 80 15.12 -4.92 -39.45
CA GLY A 80 16.00 -4.90 -40.62
C GLY A 80 15.99 -6.29 -41.25
N SER A 81 15.38 -6.39 -42.42
CA SER A 81 15.37 -7.58 -43.27
C SER A 81 16.77 -7.90 -43.79
N GLU A 82 17.42 -8.92 -43.23
CA GLU A 82 18.49 -9.66 -43.91
C GLU A 82 17.88 -10.50 -45.03
N SER A 83 17.95 -10.00 -46.27
CA SER A 83 17.78 -10.84 -47.46
C SER A 83 19.15 -11.36 -47.88
N LYS A 84 19.28 -12.69 -47.84
CA LYS A 84 20.29 -13.50 -48.54
C LYS A 84 20.74 -12.88 -49.87
N HIS A 85 22.05 -12.77 -50.05
CA HIS A 85 22.77 -13.24 -51.24
C HIS A 85 24.16 -13.68 -50.82
#